data_AF-A0A355H5W3-F1
#
_entry.id   AF-A0A355H5W3-F1
#
_cell.length_a   1.000
_cell.length_b   1.000
_cell.length_c   1.000
_cell.angle_alpha   90.00
_cell.angle_beta   90.00
_cell.angle_gamma   90.00
#
_symmetry.space_group_name_H-M   'P 1'
#
loop_
_entity.id
_entity.type
_entity.pdbx_description
1 polymer ?
#
loop_
_entity_poly.entity_id
_entity_poly.type
_entity_poly.pdbx_seq_one_letter_code
_entity_poly.pdbx_strand_id
1 'polypeptide(L)'
;MNSFRWKLFRYSLPLKEPLRMLGHVLNERRGLILRLFEESSENSVDQQFGEGEITPLPGLHPESLLQAENQIRDFLSENSHPTQKRKTLFSSVCFGLDMAQRTLHQSSKVSESIKSGETVGRDYKSAKNKISAKQVPVNGLAVASGKKLEQECELLRDAGFKAIKIKVGRLNLQEDIERVKIARKILPDEIAL
;
A
#
# COMPACT_ATOMS: atom_id res chain seq x y z
N MET A 1 12.79 25.96 -1.06
CA MET A 1 12.12 24.63 -0.98
C MET A 1 13.16 23.67 -0.47
N ASN A 2 12.89 23.00 0.65
CA ASN A 2 13.88 22.19 1.34
C ASN A 2 14.39 21.09 0.41
N SER A 3 15.70 21.01 0.26
CA SER A 3 16.34 19.89 -0.41
C SER A 3 16.13 18.68 0.49
N PHE A 4 15.40 17.67 0.03
CA PHE A 4 15.28 16.45 0.81
C PHE A 4 16.51 15.61 0.56
N ARG A 5 17.30 15.36 1.61
CA ARG A 5 18.18 14.20 1.58
C ARG A 5 17.30 12.95 1.55
N TRP A 6 17.69 11.95 0.76
CA TRP A 6 16.90 10.75 0.58
C TRP A 6 17.75 9.47 0.57
N LYS A 7 17.10 8.35 0.91
CA LYS A 7 17.63 6.99 0.72
C LYS A 7 16.56 6.16 0.01
N LEU A 8 17.00 5.21 -0.79
CA LEU A 8 16.13 4.29 -1.51
C LEU A 8 16.62 2.86 -1.27
N PHE A 9 15.76 2.03 -0.69
CA PHE A 9 16.06 0.63 -0.39
C PHE A 9 15.26 -0.27 -1.31
N ARG A 10 15.90 -1.30 -1.87
CA ARG A 10 15.20 -2.39 -2.55
C ARG A 10 14.86 -3.47 -1.55
N TYR A 11 13.68 -4.06 -1.65
CA TYR A 11 13.29 -5.21 -0.85
C TYR A 11 12.72 -6.33 -1.72
N SER A 12 12.84 -7.57 -1.22
CA SER A 12 12.05 -8.71 -1.68
C SER A 12 11.55 -9.51 -0.48
N LEU A 13 10.25 -9.78 -0.43
CA LEU A 13 9.60 -10.55 0.62
C LEU A 13 8.91 -11.77 -0.02
N PRO A 14 9.26 -13.02 0.37
CA PRO A 14 8.57 -14.19 -0.15
C PRO A 14 7.12 -14.21 0.30
N LEU A 15 6.21 -14.58 -0.60
CA LEU A 15 4.80 -14.79 -0.26
C LEU A 15 4.63 -16.19 0.33
N LYS A 16 3.78 -16.30 1.36
CA LYS A 16 3.41 -17.59 1.95
C LYS A 16 2.78 -18.53 0.92
N GLU A 17 1.99 -17.97 0.01
CA GLU A 17 1.44 -18.66 -1.16
C GLU A 17 1.51 -17.76 -2.40
N PRO A 18 1.65 -18.33 -3.61
CA PRO A 18 1.75 -17.54 -4.84
C PRO A 18 0.49 -16.69 -5.11
N LEU A 19 0.69 -15.40 -5.36
CA LEU A 19 -0.38 -14.49 -5.79
C LEU A 19 -0.57 -14.58 -7.30
N ARG A 20 -1.68 -15.15 -7.74
CA ARG A 20 -2.06 -15.27 -9.16
C ARG A 20 -3.06 -14.18 -9.55
N MET A 21 -2.72 -13.29 -10.48
CA MET A 21 -3.58 -12.18 -10.86
C MET A 21 -3.14 -11.60 -12.20
N LEU A 22 -4.10 -11.24 -13.06
CA LEU A 22 -3.86 -10.55 -14.34
C LEU A 22 -2.83 -11.27 -15.24
N GLY A 23 -2.90 -12.61 -15.32
CA GLY A 23 -1.97 -13.42 -16.10
C GLY A 23 -0.59 -13.63 -15.48
N HIS A 24 -0.33 -13.06 -14.30
CA HIS A 24 0.94 -13.20 -13.59
C HIS A 24 0.83 -14.12 -12.37
N VAL A 25 1.94 -14.81 -12.08
CA VAL A 25 2.15 -15.56 -10.84
C VAL A 25 3.28 -14.89 -10.08
N LEU A 26 2.98 -14.32 -8.93
CA LEU A 26 3.97 -13.69 -8.05
C LEU A 26 4.25 -14.63 -6.89
N ASN A 27 5.52 -14.96 -6.67
CA ASN A 27 5.97 -15.74 -5.51
C ASN A 27 6.61 -14.85 -4.43
N GLU A 28 6.89 -13.61 -4.78
CA GLU A 28 7.52 -12.62 -3.91
C GLU A 28 6.89 -11.25 -4.17
N ARG A 29 6.88 -10.42 -3.12
CA ARG A 29 6.61 -8.99 -3.21
C ARG A 29 7.95 -8.27 -3.28
N ARG A 30 8.24 -7.63 -4.41
CA ARG A 30 9.43 -6.81 -4.61
C ARG A 30 9.05 -5.36 -4.77
N GLY A 31 9.78 -4.46 -4.11
CA GLY A 31 9.51 -3.03 -4.15
C GLY A 31 10.65 -2.16 -3.68
N LEU A 32 10.37 -0.88 -3.55
CA LEU A 32 11.28 0.11 -3.00
C LEU A 32 10.70 0.75 -1.75
N ILE A 33 11.55 1.02 -0.77
CA ILE A 33 11.26 1.94 0.34
C ILE A 33 11.99 3.24 0.08
N LEU A 34 11.23 4.31 -0.13
CA LEU A 34 11.76 5.68 -0.20
C LEU A 34 11.76 6.26 1.21
N ARG A 35 12.92 6.70 1.67
CA ARG A 35 13.08 7.42 2.92
C ARG A 35 13.53 8.85 2.64
N LEU A 36 12.75 9.83 3.10
CA LEU A 36 13.06 11.25 3.04
C LEU A 36 13.49 11.75 4.41
N PHE A 37 14.48 12.63 4.46
CA PHE A 37 14.99 13.23 5.69
C PHE A 37 14.73 14.74 5.69
N GLU A 38 14.53 15.29 6.88
CA GLU A 38 14.46 16.74 7.05
C GLU A 38 15.86 17.35 7.11
N GLU A 39 16.09 18.40 6.33
CA GLU A 39 17.39 19.06 6.15
C GLU A 39 17.95 19.67 7.45
N SER A 40 17.08 20.05 8.41
CA SER A 40 17.46 20.68 9.69
C SER A 40 17.97 19.71 10.77
N SER A 41 17.95 18.39 10.52
CA SER A 41 18.23 17.35 11.52
C SER A 41 19.66 16.80 11.50
N GLU A 42 20.59 17.48 10.83
CA GLU A 42 21.97 16.96 10.62
C GLU A 42 22.77 16.71 11.91
N ASN A 43 22.38 17.34 13.02
CA ASN A 43 23.07 17.23 14.32
C ASN A 43 22.19 16.69 15.46
N SER A 44 20.99 16.17 15.18
CA SER A 44 20.16 15.53 16.20
C SER A 44 20.44 14.01 16.26
N VAL A 45 20.54 13.48 17.47
CA VAL A 45 20.70 12.04 17.74
C VAL A 45 19.53 11.23 17.14
N ASP A 46 18.36 11.86 17.07
CA ASP A 46 17.18 11.35 16.39
C ASP A 46 16.96 12.08 15.07
N GLN A 47 17.36 11.46 13.96
CA GLN A 47 17.12 12.02 12.64
C GLN A 47 15.67 11.77 12.23
N GLN A 48 14.89 12.83 12.06
CA GLN A 48 13.53 12.74 11.58
C GLN A 48 13.50 12.28 10.12
N PHE A 49 12.71 11.23 9.84
CA PHE A 49 12.50 10.74 8.49
C PHE A 49 11.07 10.31 8.25
N GLY A 50 10.65 10.35 6.98
CA GLY A 50 9.41 9.77 6.50
C GLY A 50 9.69 8.68 5.49
N GLU A 51 8.83 7.66 5.48
CA GLU A 51 8.92 6.53 4.58
C GLU A 51 7.66 6.34 3.75
N GLY A 52 7.87 5.88 2.53
CA GLY A 52 6.82 5.50 1.62
C GLY A 52 7.25 4.35 0.73
N GLU A 53 6.26 3.60 0.26
CA GLU A 53 6.49 2.39 -0.52
C GLU A 53 6.22 2.67 -2.01
N ILE A 54 7.17 2.33 -2.87
CA ILE A 54 7.02 2.34 -4.33
C ILE A 54 7.08 0.91 -4.82
N THR A 55 5.90 0.36 -5.12
CA THR A 55 5.83 -1.04 -5.49
C THR A 55 4.80 -1.32 -6.59
N PRO A 56 5.17 -1.10 -7.86
CA PRO A 56 4.29 -1.39 -8.98
C PRO A 56 3.89 -2.87 -9.00
N LEU A 57 2.64 -3.11 -9.39
CA LEU A 57 2.05 -4.44 -9.48
C LEU A 57 1.95 -4.86 -10.95
N PRO A 58 2.68 -5.91 -11.39
CA PRO A 58 2.61 -6.41 -12.75
C PRO A 58 1.18 -6.73 -13.21
N GLY A 59 0.85 -6.34 -14.44
CA GLY A 59 -0.47 -6.50 -15.04
C GLY A 59 -1.48 -5.41 -14.66
N LEU A 60 -1.28 -4.69 -13.55
CA LEU A 60 -2.12 -3.55 -13.15
C LEU A 60 -1.46 -2.21 -13.48
N HIS A 61 -0.18 -2.08 -13.16
CA HIS A 61 0.58 -0.85 -13.40
C HIS A 61 1.30 -0.95 -14.75
N PRO A 62 1.34 0.14 -15.54
CA PRO A 62 2.09 0.16 -16.79
C PRO A 62 3.62 0.14 -16.56
N GLU A 63 4.09 0.61 -15.41
CA GLU A 63 5.51 0.66 -15.08
C GLU A 63 6.05 -0.64 -14.44
N SER A 64 7.28 -0.98 -14.78
CA SER A 64 8.10 -1.96 -14.06
C SER A 64 8.76 -1.34 -12.82
N LEU A 65 9.25 -2.20 -11.92
CA LEU A 65 10.01 -1.77 -10.74
C LEU A 65 11.26 -0.95 -11.10
N LEU A 66 11.97 -1.34 -12.15
CA LEU A 66 13.15 -0.61 -12.63
C LEU A 66 12.79 0.77 -13.17
N GLN A 67 11.70 0.88 -13.95
CA GLN A 67 11.22 2.17 -14.45
C GLN A 67 10.78 3.09 -13.31
N ALA A 68 10.06 2.55 -12.31
CA ALA A 68 9.67 3.30 -11.12
C ALA A 68 10.90 3.78 -10.33
N GLU A 69 11.92 2.93 -10.19
CA GLU A 69 13.17 3.28 -9.52
C GLU A 69 13.93 4.41 -10.24
N ASN A 70 14.11 4.28 -11.56
CA ASN A 70 14.80 5.32 -12.33
C ASN A 70 14.05 6.65 -12.21
N GLN A 71 12.73 6.63 -12.39
CA GLN A 71 11.92 7.84 -12.33
C GLN A 71 11.99 8.54 -10.97
N ILE A 72 11.96 7.81 -9.84
CA ILE A 72 12.08 8.45 -8.53
C ILE A 72 13.49 9.01 -8.29
N ARG A 73 14.54 8.34 -8.77
CA ARG A 73 15.92 8.83 -8.68
C ARG A 73 16.10 10.11 -9.48
N ASP A 74 15.63 10.13 -10.71
CA ASP A 74 15.69 11.31 -11.59
C ASP A 74 14.91 12.47 -10.96
N PHE A 75 13.68 12.19 -10.51
CA PHE A 75 12.83 13.20 -9.86
C PHE A 75 13.46 13.83 -8.61
N LEU A 76 14.18 13.05 -7.80
CA LEU A 76 14.83 13.54 -6.58
C LEU A 76 16.22 14.15 -6.82
N SER A 77 16.84 13.87 -7.97
CA SER A 77 18.16 14.40 -8.34
C SER A 77 18.05 15.71 -9.13
N GLU A 78 16.92 15.93 -9.80
CA GLU A 78 16.64 17.17 -10.51
C GLU A 78 16.23 18.29 -9.54
N ASN A 79 17.05 19.35 -9.42
CA ASN A 79 16.76 20.56 -8.62
C ASN A 79 15.55 21.41 -9.12
N SER A 80 14.65 20.86 -9.95
CA SER A 80 13.64 21.65 -10.67
C SER A 80 12.23 21.56 -10.09
N HIS A 81 11.47 22.65 -10.29
CA HIS A 81 10.18 22.96 -9.68
C HIS A 81 9.17 21.77 -9.65
N PRO A 82 8.75 21.30 -8.46
CA PRO A 82 8.03 20.03 -8.30
C PRO A 82 6.52 20.06 -8.53
N THR A 83 5.88 21.22 -8.66
CA THR A 83 4.42 21.32 -8.79
C THR A 83 3.92 20.94 -10.19
N GLN A 84 4.71 21.21 -11.24
CA GLN A 84 4.39 20.81 -12.63
C GLN A 84 4.82 19.36 -12.95
N LYS A 85 5.89 18.85 -12.31
CA LYS A 85 6.46 17.52 -12.60
C LYS A 85 5.70 16.33 -11.99
N ARG A 86 4.89 16.51 -10.94
CA ARG A 86 4.16 15.37 -10.34
C ARG A 86 3.11 14.74 -11.26
N LYS A 87 2.57 15.48 -12.24
CA LYS A 87 1.55 14.95 -13.16
C LYS A 87 2.06 13.86 -14.09
N THR A 88 3.38 13.75 -14.26
CA THR A 88 4.03 12.78 -15.17
C THR A 88 4.63 11.58 -14.46
N LEU A 89 4.58 11.56 -13.12
CA LEU A 89 5.09 10.44 -12.34
C LEU A 89 4.15 9.23 -12.47
N PHE A 90 4.76 8.04 -12.48
CA PHE A 90 4.03 6.79 -12.37
C PHE A 90 3.21 6.75 -11.09
N SER A 91 2.09 6.05 -11.13
CA SER A 91 1.16 6.01 -10.00
C SER A 91 1.79 5.39 -8.74
N SER A 92 2.61 4.34 -8.89
CA SER A 92 3.35 3.76 -7.76
C SER A 92 4.40 4.72 -7.18
N VAL A 93 5.05 5.51 -8.03
CA VAL A 93 6.03 6.53 -7.61
C VAL A 93 5.36 7.68 -6.88
N CYS A 94 4.25 8.20 -7.43
CA CYS A 94 3.42 9.20 -6.75
C CYS A 94 2.99 8.72 -5.36
N PHE A 95 2.52 7.48 -5.28
CA PHE A 95 2.03 6.91 -4.03
C PHE A 95 3.14 6.84 -2.96
N GLY A 96 4.31 6.29 -3.31
CA GLY A 96 5.43 6.23 -2.37
C GLY A 96 5.96 7.60 -1.97
N LEU A 97 6.03 8.57 -2.90
CA LEU A 97 6.43 9.93 -2.57
C LEU A 97 5.44 10.62 -1.62
N ASP A 98 4.14 10.50 -1.90
CA ASP A 98 3.10 11.08 -1.06
C ASP A 98 3.08 10.42 0.34
N MET A 99 3.31 9.11 0.43
CA MET A 99 3.48 8.42 1.71
C MET A 99 4.67 8.95 2.50
N ALA A 100 5.85 9.02 1.87
CA ALA A 100 7.09 9.46 2.52
C ALA A 100 6.98 10.90 3.04
N GLN A 101 6.36 11.79 2.27
CA GLN A 101 6.11 13.17 2.71
C GLN A 101 5.12 13.24 3.87
N ARG A 102 4.04 12.44 3.83
CA ARG A 102 3.04 12.43 4.90
C ARG A 102 3.61 11.90 6.21
N THR A 103 4.37 10.81 6.17
CA THR A 103 4.98 10.22 7.37
C THR A 103 6.08 11.13 7.92
N LEU A 104 6.84 11.83 7.06
CA LEU A 104 7.78 12.86 7.48
C LEU A 104 7.04 13.96 8.27
N HIS A 105 6.03 14.59 7.67
CA HIS A 105 5.27 15.67 8.32
C HIS A 105 4.43 15.22 9.53
N GLN A 106 4.00 13.95 9.59
CA GLN A 106 3.36 13.41 10.80
C GLN A 106 4.37 13.26 11.92
N SER A 107 5.57 12.76 11.63
CA SER A 107 6.62 12.68 12.63
C SER A 107 7.01 14.08 13.12
N SER A 108 7.06 15.10 12.25
CA SER A 108 7.34 16.49 12.65
C SER A 108 6.21 17.13 13.47
N LYS A 109 4.96 16.69 13.28
CA LYS A 109 3.79 17.19 14.04
C LYS A 109 3.55 16.46 15.37
N VAL A 110 4.25 15.35 15.64
CA VAL A 110 4.37 14.83 17.00
C VAL A 110 5.24 15.77 17.85
N SER A 111 6.20 16.47 17.24
CA SER A 111 7.02 17.51 17.88
C SER A 111 6.42 18.93 17.82
N GLU A 112 5.64 19.28 16.79
CA GLU A 112 5.11 20.65 16.60
C GLU A 112 3.58 20.73 16.50
N SER A 113 2.88 20.18 17.50
CA SER A 113 1.46 20.55 17.74
C SER A 113 1.31 21.97 18.33
N ILE A 114 2.37 22.77 18.31
CA ILE A 114 2.37 24.19 18.68
C ILE A 114 3.01 24.99 17.53
N LYS A 115 2.14 25.69 16.76
CA LYS A 115 2.41 26.84 15.86
C LYS A 115 2.52 26.57 14.34
N SER A 116 1.90 27.49 13.60
CA SER A 116 1.99 27.78 12.16
C SER A 116 1.45 26.75 11.15
N GLY A 117 0.13 26.67 11.04
CA GLY A 117 -0.64 27.42 10.01
C GLY A 117 -0.37 27.28 8.50
N GLU A 118 0.75 26.74 8.01
CA GLU A 118 1.01 26.69 6.56
C GLU A 118 1.70 25.39 6.14
N THR A 119 1.05 24.56 5.32
CA THR A 119 1.68 23.40 4.68
C THR A 119 1.52 23.44 3.16
N VAL A 120 2.63 23.70 2.48
CA VAL A 120 2.80 23.50 1.03
C VAL A 120 2.94 21.99 0.79
N GLY A 121 1.80 21.35 0.56
CA GLY A 121 1.68 19.94 0.24
C GLY A 121 0.20 19.64 0.20
N ARG A 122 -0.30 19.13 -0.93
CA ARG A 122 -1.72 18.94 -1.24
C ARG A 122 -2.50 18.64 0.05
N ASP A 123 -3.29 19.62 0.50
CA ASP A 123 -3.82 19.64 1.85
C ASP A 123 -4.93 18.59 1.98
N TYR A 124 -4.55 17.32 2.15
CA TYR A 124 -5.50 16.24 2.45
C TYR A 124 -6.11 16.39 3.85
N LYS A 125 -5.64 17.36 4.68
CA LYS A 125 -6.39 17.80 5.87
C LYS A 125 -7.61 18.66 5.53
N SER A 126 -7.80 19.06 4.27
CA SER A 126 -9.02 19.73 3.79
C SER A 126 -10.17 18.75 3.46
N ALA A 127 -10.02 17.45 3.70
CA ALA A 127 -11.21 16.61 3.78
C ALA A 127 -11.92 16.96 5.11
N LYS A 128 -12.96 17.80 5.05
CA LYS A 128 -13.94 18.04 6.13
C LYS A 128 -14.55 16.75 6.73
N ASN A 129 -14.19 15.59 6.22
CA ASN A 129 -14.56 14.29 6.73
C ASN A 129 -13.59 13.87 7.83
N LYS A 130 -13.90 14.26 9.07
CA LYS A 130 -13.38 13.62 10.29
C LYS A 130 -13.87 12.16 10.36
N ILE A 131 -13.39 11.29 9.48
CA ILE A 131 -13.52 9.85 9.66
C ILE A 131 -12.43 9.45 10.65
N SER A 132 -12.75 9.54 11.93
CA SER A 132 -11.91 9.05 13.02
C SER A 132 -12.45 7.71 13.47
N ALA A 133 -12.11 6.65 12.74
CA ALA A 133 -12.38 5.28 13.18
C ALA A 133 -11.21 4.78 14.03
N LYS A 134 -11.47 4.39 15.29
CA LYS A 134 -10.45 3.75 16.15
C LYS A 134 -10.12 2.32 15.69
N GLN A 135 -11.05 1.70 14.96
CA GLN A 135 -10.96 0.34 14.44
C GLN A 135 -11.57 0.34 13.04
N VAL A 136 -10.92 -0.37 12.12
CA VAL A 136 -11.41 -0.59 10.75
C VAL A 136 -11.64 -2.08 10.59
N PRO A 137 -12.88 -2.53 10.30
CA PRO A 137 -13.12 -3.95 10.03
C PRO A 137 -12.34 -4.36 8.79
N VAL A 138 -11.74 -5.55 8.84
CA VAL A 138 -10.97 -6.13 7.74
C VAL A 138 -11.71 -7.32 7.16
N ASN A 139 -11.55 -7.53 5.85
CA ASN A 139 -12.10 -8.70 5.17
C ASN A 139 -11.09 -9.83 5.20
N GLY A 140 -11.54 -11.04 5.53
CA GLY A 140 -10.78 -12.26 5.31
C GLY A 140 -10.60 -12.47 3.81
N LEU A 141 -9.51 -13.10 3.40
CA LEU A 141 -9.26 -13.44 2.00
C LEU A 141 -9.17 -14.95 1.89
N ALA A 142 -10.09 -15.56 1.14
CA ALA A 142 -10.05 -16.99 0.85
C ALA A 142 -9.57 -17.22 -0.58
N VAL A 143 -8.54 -18.06 -0.73
CA VAL A 143 -7.86 -18.33 -2.01
C VAL A 143 -7.89 -19.79 -2.41
N ALA A 144 -8.15 -20.72 -1.49
CA ALA A 144 -8.13 -22.15 -1.73
C ALA A 144 -9.35 -22.67 -2.52
N SER A 145 -9.37 -23.98 -2.77
CA SER A 145 -10.44 -24.73 -3.43
C SER A 145 -10.70 -26.06 -2.72
N GLY A 146 -11.87 -26.68 -2.99
CA GLY A 146 -12.29 -27.95 -2.41
C GLY A 146 -12.26 -27.95 -0.88
N LYS A 147 -11.83 -29.05 -0.26
CA LYS A 147 -11.75 -29.21 1.21
C LYS A 147 -10.86 -28.17 1.90
N LYS A 148 -9.83 -27.65 1.20
CA LYS A 148 -8.98 -26.59 1.76
C LYS A 148 -9.72 -25.27 1.88
N LEU A 149 -10.63 -24.97 0.96
CA LEU A 149 -11.48 -23.78 1.05
C LEU A 149 -12.41 -23.87 2.26
N GLU A 150 -12.97 -25.04 2.54
CA GLU A 150 -13.81 -25.26 3.73
C GLU A 150 -13.05 -24.92 5.00
N GLN A 151 -11.85 -25.49 5.16
CA GLN A 151 -10.97 -25.24 6.30
C GLN A 151 -10.57 -23.76 6.39
N GLU A 152 -10.24 -23.12 5.27
CA GLU A 152 -9.88 -21.69 5.24
C GLU A 152 -11.06 -20.80 5.66
N CYS A 153 -12.28 -21.10 5.21
CA CYS A 153 -13.49 -20.39 5.62
C CYS A 153 -13.81 -20.57 7.10
N GLU A 154 -13.67 -21.79 7.64
CA GLU A 154 -13.85 -22.06 9.08
C GLU A 154 -12.82 -21.30 9.91
N LEU A 155 -11.54 -21.34 9.52
CA LEU A 155 -10.48 -20.60 10.19
C LEU A 155 -10.74 -19.08 10.19
N LEU A 156 -11.18 -18.50 9.07
CA LEU A 156 -11.50 -17.07 9.00
C LEU A 156 -12.74 -16.73 9.85
N ARG A 157 -13.78 -17.57 9.85
CA ARG A 157 -14.94 -17.39 10.73
C ARG A 157 -14.53 -17.41 12.20
N ASP A 158 -13.76 -18.42 12.60
CA ASP A 158 -13.36 -18.64 14.00
C ASP A 158 -12.39 -17.55 14.48
N ALA A 159 -11.62 -16.95 13.57
CA ALA A 159 -10.81 -15.76 13.82
C ALA A 159 -11.62 -14.46 13.95
N GLY A 160 -12.95 -14.51 13.79
CA GLY A 160 -13.86 -13.38 14.01
C GLY A 160 -14.10 -12.48 12.80
N PHE A 161 -13.70 -12.88 11.58
CA PHE A 161 -13.96 -12.10 10.37
C PHE A 161 -15.47 -12.05 10.08
N LYS A 162 -15.99 -10.85 9.80
CA LYS A 162 -17.40 -10.61 9.47
C LYS A 162 -17.67 -10.48 7.97
N ALA A 163 -16.61 -10.39 7.17
CA ALA A 163 -16.66 -10.42 5.72
C ALA A 163 -15.50 -11.25 5.18
N ILE A 164 -15.76 -12.11 4.20
CA ILE A 164 -14.76 -12.97 3.57
C ILE A 164 -14.83 -12.79 2.06
N LYS A 165 -13.72 -12.34 1.48
CA LYS A 165 -13.58 -12.14 0.03
C LYS A 165 -13.06 -13.42 -0.62
N ILE A 166 -13.83 -13.96 -1.57
CA ILE A 166 -13.36 -15.03 -2.45
C ILE A 166 -12.81 -14.44 -3.74
N LYS A 167 -11.61 -14.88 -4.11
CA LYS A 167 -11.00 -14.53 -5.41
C LYS A 167 -11.41 -15.55 -6.48
N VAL A 168 -12.33 -15.14 -7.34
CA VAL A 168 -12.73 -15.83 -8.58
C VAL A 168 -11.98 -15.29 -9.81
N GLY A 169 -12.18 -15.91 -10.97
CA GLY A 169 -11.54 -15.57 -12.25
C GLY A 169 -10.14 -16.18 -12.42
N ARG A 170 -9.80 -17.19 -11.60
CA ARG A 170 -8.51 -17.90 -11.66
C ARG A 170 -8.65 -19.33 -12.20
N LEU A 171 -9.85 -19.88 -12.08
CA LEU A 171 -10.20 -21.24 -12.43
C LEU A 171 -11.23 -21.20 -13.56
N ASN A 172 -11.69 -22.36 -14.00
CA ASN A 172 -12.81 -22.35 -14.94
C ASN A 172 -14.09 -21.85 -14.25
N LEU A 173 -15.05 -21.37 -15.04
CA LEU A 173 -16.28 -20.77 -14.52
C LEU A 173 -17.02 -21.69 -13.54
N GLN A 174 -17.09 -22.99 -13.86
CA GLN A 174 -17.79 -23.96 -13.03
C GLN A 174 -17.09 -24.15 -11.67
N GLU A 175 -15.76 -24.22 -11.66
CA GLU A 175 -14.98 -24.33 -10.43
C GLU A 175 -15.16 -23.10 -9.53
N ASP A 176 -15.17 -21.89 -10.10
CA ASP A 176 -15.40 -20.68 -9.33
C ASP A 176 -16.84 -20.59 -8.77
N ILE A 177 -17.84 -21.02 -9.54
CA ILE A 177 -19.23 -21.14 -9.05
C ILE A 177 -19.30 -22.10 -7.85
N GLU A 178 -18.70 -23.28 -7.96
CA GLU A 178 -18.74 -24.28 -6.88
C GLU A 178 -18.00 -23.78 -5.63
N ARG A 179 -16.88 -23.07 -5.77
CA ARG A 179 -16.18 -22.45 -4.64
C ARG A 179 -17.06 -21.46 -3.88
N VAL A 180 -17.77 -20.59 -4.59
CA VAL A 180 -18.69 -19.63 -3.96
C VAL A 180 -19.84 -20.34 -3.25
N LYS A 181 -20.43 -21.37 -3.88
CA LYS A 181 -21.50 -22.19 -3.26
C LYS A 181 -21.03 -22.89 -1.98
N ILE A 182 -19.86 -23.53 -2.02
CA ILE A 182 -19.26 -24.22 -0.87
C ILE A 182 -19.09 -23.24 0.30
N ALA A 183 -18.46 -22.09 0.04
CA ALA A 183 -18.25 -21.09 1.09
C ALA A 183 -19.56 -20.57 1.66
N ARG A 184 -20.57 -20.29 0.82
CA ARG A 184 -21.87 -19.83 1.30
C ARG A 184 -22.59 -20.87 2.17
N LYS A 185 -22.43 -22.16 1.86
CA LYS A 185 -23.01 -23.27 2.64
C LYS A 185 -22.40 -23.38 4.04
N ILE A 186 -21.12 -23.06 4.19
CA ILE A 186 -20.36 -23.25 5.45
C ILE A 186 -20.42 -22.02 6.33
N LEU A 187 -20.39 -20.84 5.73
CA LEU A 187 -20.44 -19.59 6.45
C LEU A 187 -21.89 -19.28 6.89
N PRO A 188 -22.12 -18.77 8.10
CA PRO A 188 -23.43 -18.24 8.51
C PRO A 188 -23.85 -17.03 7.67
N ASP A 189 -25.15 -16.81 7.49
CA ASP A 189 -25.70 -15.72 6.67
C ASP A 189 -25.26 -14.31 7.13
N GLU A 190 -24.90 -14.16 8.41
CA GLU A 190 -24.34 -12.93 8.96
C GLU A 190 -22.93 -12.58 8.45
N ILE A 191 -22.21 -13.54 7.86
CA ILE A 191 -20.91 -13.30 7.23
C ILE A 191 -21.13 -12.89 5.77
N ALA A 192 -20.68 -11.68 5.45
CA ALA A 192 -20.68 -11.16 4.09
C ALA A 192 -19.63 -11.88 3.23
N LEU A 193 -19.97 -12.10 1.97
CA LEU A 193 -19.17 -12.87 1.01
C LEU A 193 -18.93 -12.04 -0.26
#